data_AF-A0A9D8L2K8-F1
#
_entry.id   AF-A0A9D8L2K8-F1
#
_cell.length_a   1.000
_cell.length_b   1.000
_cell.length_c   1.000
_cell.angle_alpha   90.00
_cell.angle_beta   90.00
_cell.angle_gamma   90.00
#
_symmetry.space_group_name_H-M   'P 1'
#
loop_
_entity.id
_entity.type
_entity.pdbx_description
1 polymer ?
#
loop_
_entity_poly.entity_id
_entity_poly.type
_entity_poly.pdbx_seq_one_letter_code
_entity_poly.pdbx_strand_id
1 'polypeptide(L)'
;AEQVEVTVAHLRDGKPAQQWTFDALAHSLHELMAPAVETVALAKLGELIAVGLAGDNHVLLQVTAFVRMGAGQEVFPSQELILDKAASKKSKTLYHVDKVAAIHSQKIGNALRTVDTWYPEATGNGPIAVEPYGSVTTQGKAYRQPKERQDFYNLLDAWVLKDKEPSVEQQHFVIATLVRGGVFGEAG
;
A
#
# COMPACT_ATOMS: atom_id res chain seq x y z
N ALA A 1 -1.54 20.55 1.07
CA ALA A 1 -0.34 21.00 0.33
C ALA A 1 -0.82 21.78 -0.88
N GLU A 2 -0.06 22.79 -1.33
CA GLU A 2 -0.40 23.57 -2.53
C GLU A 2 -0.09 22.80 -3.81
N GLN A 3 0.93 21.94 -3.78
CA GLN A 3 1.39 21.12 -4.90
C GLN A 3 2.05 19.86 -4.35
N VAL A 4 1.85 18.72 -5.03
CA VAL A 4 2.55 17.46 -4.73
C VAL A 4 3.03 16.82 -6.02
N GLU A 5 4.34 16.84 -6.26
CA GLU A 5 4.96 16.20 -7.42
C GLU A 5 5.63 14.89 -7.00
N VAL A 6 5.38 13.80 -7.72
CA VAL A 6 6.01 12.50 -7.47
C VAL A 6 6.78 12.08 -8.71
N THR A 7 8.09 11.91 -8.55
CA THR A 7 8.96 11.36 -9.58
C THR A 7 9.28 9.90 -9.26
N VAL A 8 9.08 9.02 -10.23
CA VAL A 8 9.41 7.59 -10.15
C VAL A 8 10.47 7.28 -11.20
N ALA A 9 11.61 6.75 -10.80
CA ALA A 9 12.69 6.35 -11.70
C ALA A 9 12.94 4.84 -11.60
N HIS A 10 12.95 4.16 -12.74
CA HIS A 10 13.43 2.78 -12.84
C HIS A 10 14.96 2.78 -12.94
N LEU A 11 15.61 2.20 -11.93
CA LEU A 11 17.06 2.15 -11.85
C LEU A 11 17.61 0.87 -12.49
N ARG A 12 18.65 1.03 -13.32
CA ARG A 12 19.52 -0.05 -13.80
C ARG A 12 20.97 0.36 -13.57
N ASP A 13 21.75 -0.52 -12.96
CA ASP A 13 23.16 -0.27 -12.62
C ASP A 13 23.38 1.06 -11.87
N GLY A 14 22.46 1.38 -10.95
CA GLY A 14 22.47 2.61 -10.16
C GLY A 14 22.11 3.89 -10.91
N LYS A 15 21.64 3.81 -12.16
CA LYS A 15 21.26 4.98 -12.98
C LYS A 15 19.80 4.91 -13.44
N PRO A 16 19.10 6.05 -13.56
CA PRO A 16 17.74 6.07 -14.09
C PRO A 16 17.73 5.68 -15.57
N ALA A 17 17.11 4.54 -15.89
CA ALA A 17 16.88 4.08 -17.26
C ALA A 17 15.59 4.66 -17.85
N GLN A 18 14.58 4.86 -16.99
CA GLN A 18 13.33 5.52 -17.33
C GLN A 18 12.82 6.29 -16.12
N GLN A 19 12.11 7.39 -16.37
CA GLN A 19 11.55 8.23 -15.32
C GLN A 19 10.16 8.73 -15.72
N TRP A 20 9.29 8.83 -14.74
CA TRP A 20 7.96 9.41 -14.84
C TRP A 20 7.76 10.46 -13.73
N THR A 21 6.95 11.46 -14.00
CA THR A 21 6.56 12.49 -13.04
C THR A 21 5.03 12.58 -13.04
N PHE A 22 4.45 12.63 -11.85
CA PHE A 22 3.01 12.63 -11.61
C PHE A 22 2.63 13.78 -10.68
N ASP A 23 1.51 14.46 -10.96
CA ASP A 23 0.87 15.36 -10.01
C ASP A 23 -0.04 14.56 -9.07
N ALA A 24 0.40 14.29 -7.85
CA ALA A 24 -0.35 13.43 -6.94
C ALA A 24 -1.70 14.03 -6.51
N LEU A 25 -1.90 15.35 -6.60
CA LEU A 25 -3.18 15.98 -6.29
C LEU A 25 -4.21 15.79 -7.41
N ALA A 26 -3.77 15.44 -8.62
CA ALA A 26 -4.66 15.11 -9.72
C ALA A 26 -5.25 13.70 -9.61
N HIS A 27 -4.59 12.79 -8.87
CA HIS A 27 -5.07 11.42 -8.67
C HIS A 27 -6.07 11.33 -7.53
N SER A 28 -7.16 10.59 -7.75
CA SER A 28 -8.11 10.27 -6.69
C SER A 28 -7.51 9.22 -5.75
N LEU A 29 -7.71 9.42 -4.44
CA LEU A 29 -7.41 8.40 -3.43
C LEU A 29 -8.57 7.40 -3.27
N HIS A 30 -9.73 7.68 -3.86
CA HIS A 30 -10.92 6.84 -3.77
C HIS A 30 -11.15 6.02 -5.05
N GLU A 31 -10.80 6.59 -6.20
CA GLU A 31 -10.89 5.94 -7.50
C GLU A 31 -9.47 5.57 -7.96
N LEU A 32 -9.22 4.27 -8.17
CA LEU A 32 -7.92 3.78 -8.62
C LEU A 32 -7.76 3.97 -10.13
N MET A 33 -7.88 5.22 -10.60
CA MET A 33 -7.81 5.61 -12.00
C MET A 33 -6.89 6.82 -12.18
N ALA A 34 -6.06 6.79 -13.23
CA ALA A 34 -5.23 7.92 -13.59
C ALA A 34 -6.04 9.05 -14.23
N PRO A 35 -5.63 10.32 -14.03
CA PRO A 35 -6.00 11.43 -14.89
C PRO A 35 -5.62 11.14 -16.34
N ALA A 36 -6.46 11.59 -17.29
CA ALA A 36 -6.28 11.32 -18.71
C ALA A 36 -4.88 11.66 -19.26
N VAL A 37 -4.26 12.72 -18.74
CA VAL A 37 -2.91 13.19 -19.15
C VAL A 37 -1.81 12.22 -18.70
N GLU A 38 -2.01 11.51 -17.60
CA GLU A 38 -1.01 10.64 -16.99
C GLU A 38 -1.30 9.14 -17.20
N THR A 39 -2.43 8.77 -17.79
CA THR A 39 -2.85 7.38 -18.04
C THR A 39 -1.77 6.55 -18.74
N VAL A 40 -1.12 7.09 -19.78
CA VAL A 40 -0.07 6.36 -20.52
C VAL A 40 1.19 6.16 -19.66
N ALA A 41 1.57 7.17 -18.87
CA ALA A 41 2.70 7.09 -17.96
C ALA A 41 2.44 6.06 -16.85
N LEU A 42 1.25 6.11 -16.23
CA LEU A 42 0.85 5.17 -15.19
C LEU A 42 0.77 3.74 -15.73
N ALA A 43 0.20 3.54 -16.93
CA ALA A 43 0.11 2.21 -17.55
C ALA A 43 1.50 1.58 -17.75
N LYS A 44 2.49 2.35 -18.22
CA LYS A 44 3.88 1.87 -18.37
C LYS A 44 4.53 1.50 -17.04
N LEU A 45 4.28 2.28 -15.99
CA LEU A 45 4.76 1.96 -14.65
C LEU A 45 4.08 0.69 -14.10
N GLY A 46 2.79 0.54 -14.32
CA GLY A 46 2.03 -0.66 -13.96
C GLY A 46 2.53 -1.91 -14.67
N GLU A 47 2.80 -1.83 -15.98
CA GLU A 47 3.39 -2.92 -16.75
C GLU A 47 4.77 -3.31 -16.21
N LEU A 48 5.62 -2.33 -15.90
CA LEU A 48 6.93 -2.60 -15.30
C LEU A 48 6.81 -3.35 -13.96
N ILE A 49 5.90 -2.93 -13.09
CA ILE A 49 5.65 -3.60 -11.81
C ILE A 49 5.13 -5.02 -12.05
N ALA A 50 4.21 -5.21 -12.99
CA ALA A 50 3.64 -6.52 -13.33
C ALA A 50 4.72 -7.50 -13.82
N VAL A 51 5.61 -7.06 -14.71
CA VAL A 51 6.76 -7.85 -15.18
C VAL A 51 7.70 -8.21 -14.03
N GLY A 52 7.90 -7.30 -13.07
CA GLY A 52 8.67 -7.60 -11.85
C GLY A 52 8.02 -8.66 -10.96
N LEU A 53 6.70 -8.59 -10.78
CA LEU A 53 5.92 -9.56 -10.00
C LEU A 53 5.84 -10.93 -10.69
N ALA A 54 5.85 -10.97 -12.03
CA ALA A 54 5.90 -12.20 -12.81
C ALA A 54 7.26 -12.91 -12.72
N GLY A 55 8.31 -12.21 -12.27
CA GLY A 55 9.67 -12.74 -12.18
C GLY A 55 10.49 -12.63 -13.48
N ASP A 56 9.95 -11.95 -14.50
CA ASP A 56 10.59 -11.81 -15.81
C ASP A 56 11.77 -10.83 -15.80
N ASN A 57 11.77 -9.84 -14.90
CA ASN A 57 12.86 -8.88 -14.74
C ASN A 57 13.04 -8.46 -13.28
N HIS A 58 14.28 -8.13 -12.91
CA HIS A 58 14.53 -7.39 -11.68
C HIS A 58 14.06 -5.93 -11.84
N VAL A 59 13.26 -5.45 -10.88
CA VAL A 59 12.72 -4.09 -10.89
C VAL A 59 13.14 -3.37 -9.63
N LEU A 60 13.89 -2.28 -9.80
CA LEU A 60 14.27 -1.35 -8.73
C LEU A 60 13.73 0.04 -9.07
N LEU A 61 12.86 0.57 -8.20
CA LEU A 61 12.28 1.90 -8.35
C LEU A 61 12.83 2.85 -7.27
N GLN A 62 13.26 4.04 -7.70
CA GLN A 62 13.50 5.17 -6.82
C GLN A 62 12.31 6.13 -6.92
N VAL A 63 11.70 6.44 -5.78
CA VAL A 63 10.55 7.35 -5.70
C VAL A 63 10.95 8.59 -4.91
N THR A 64 10.75 9.76 -5.52
CA THR A 64 11.01 11.06 -4.90
C THR A 64 9.72 11.88 -4.92
N ALA A 65 9.25 12.31 -3.75
CA ALA A 65 8.06 13.15 -3.63
C ALA A 65 8.42 14.54 -3.11
N PHE A 66 7.91 15.58 -3.77
CA PHE A 66 8.04 16.98 -3.38
C PHE A 66 6.67 17.51 -2.96
N VAL A 67 6.58 18.04 -1.74
CA VAL A 67 5.33 18.54 -1.15
C VAL A 67 5.50 20.00 -0.78
N ARG A 68 4.76 20.90 -1.44
CA ARG A 68 4.76 22.33 -1.12
C ARG A 68 3.77 22.62 0.01
N MET A 69 4.30 22.80 1.22
CA MET A 69 3.50 23.05 2.43
C MET A 69 3.51 24.51 2.89
N GLY A 70 4.61 25.23 2.65
CA GLY A 70 4.84 26.59 3.16
C GLY A 70 6.00 26.65 4.16
N ALA A 71 6.57 27.84 4.35
CA ALA A 71 7.71 28.04 5.23
C ALA A 71 7.35 27.80 6.70
N GLY A 72 8.22 27.08 7.42
CA GLY A 72 8.07 26.83 8.87
C GLY A 72 6.97 25.84 9.25
N GLN A 73 6.34 25.17 8.29
CA GLN A 73 5.30 24.17 8.57
C GLN A 73 5.87 22.89 9.18
N GLU A 74 5.10 22.28 10.10
CA GLU A 74 5.45 21.00 10.72
C GLU A 74 5.33 19.84 9.72
N VAL A 75 6.29 18.93 9.74
CA VAL A 75 6.27 17.66 8.98
C VAL A 75 5.93 16.49 9.90
N PHE A 76 5.45 15.37 9.32
CA PHE A 76 4.88 14.26 10.08
C PHE A 76 5.60 12.91 9.84
N PRO A 77 6.76 12.68 10.46
CA PRO A 77 7.43 11.37 10.48
C PRO A 77 6.59 10.30 11.18
N SER A 78 7.01 9.04 11.08
CA SER A 78 6.37 7.98 11.86
C SER A 78 6.63 8.15 13.36
N GLN A 79 5.74 7.61 14.19
CA GLN A 79 5.87 7.68 15.65
C GLN A 79 6.37 6.35 16.19
N GLU A 80 7.30 6.42 17.15
CA GLU A 80 7.78 5.26 17.90
C GLU A 80 6.87 4.98 19.10
N LEU A 81 6.55 3.72 19.33
CA LEU A 81 5.82 3.26 20.51
C LEU A 81 6.80 2.68 21.53
N ILE A 82 7.15 3.48 22.54
CA ILE A 82 8.01 3.06 23.64
C ILE A 82 7.13 2.84 24.87
N LEU A 83 6.91 1.56 25.24
CA LEU A 83 6.05 1.15 26.35
C LEU A 83 6.75 1.27 27.71
N ASP A 84 8.05 0.96 27.79
CA ASP A 84 8.82 1.09 29.02
C ASP A 84 9.34 2.53 29.18
N LYS A 85 8.49 3.39 29.77
CA LYS A 85 8.80 4.80 30.03
C LYS A 85 9.39 5.05 31.42
N ALA A 86 9.86 4.01 32.13
CA ALA A 86 10.29 4.13 33.53
C ALA A 86 11.31 5.26 33.79
N ALA A 87 12.06 5.70 32.77
CA ALA A 87 13.05 6.79 32.86
C ALA A 87 12.74 8.06 32.02
N SER A 88 11.67 8.10 31.21
CA SER A 88 11.46 9.18 30.24
C SER A 88 10.15 9.94 30.42
N LYS A 89 10.23 11.25 30.63
CA LYS A 89 9.07 12.17 30.66
C LYS A 89 8.53 12.51 29.27
N LYS A 90 9.13 12.00 28.18
CA LYS A 90 8.70 12.33 26.81
C LYS A 90 7.39 11.62 26.46
N SER A 91 6.40 12.41 26.05
CA SER A 91 5.09 11.89 25.62
C SER A 91 5.11 11.30 24.21
N LYS A 92 5.95 11.86 23.32
CA LYS A 92 6.03 11.51 21.89
C LYS A 92 7.49 11.34 21.45
N THR A 93 7.75 10.28 20.72
CA THR A 93 9.05 10.02 20.06
C THR A 93 8.79 9.76 18.59
N LEU A 94 9.55 10.42 17.71
CA LEU A 94 9.41 10.29 16.25
C LEU A 94 10.54 9.43 15.68
N TYR A 95 10.20 8.66 14.65
CA TYR A 95 11.13 7.78 13.95
C TYR A 95 12.13 8.59 13.11
N HIS A 96 13.39 8.17 13.15
CA HIS A 96 14.47 8.74 12.37
C HIS A 96 15.53 7.68 12.06
N VAL A 97 16.28 7.88 10.98
CA VAL A 97 17.47 7.11 10.61
C VAL A 97 18.62 8.09 10.46
N ASP A 98 19.75 7.86 11.12
CA ASP A 98 20.92 8.75 11.06
C ASP A 98 20.59 10.24 11.26
N LYS A 99 19.72 10.52 12.24
CA LYS A 99 19.21 11.86 12.60
C LYS A 99 18.35 12.54 11.52
N VAL A 100 17.91 11.80 10.50
CA VAL A 100 16.94 12.25 9.49
C VAL A 100 15.56 11.68 9.83
N ALA A 101 14.57 12.55 9.99
CA ALA A 101 13.18 12.15 10.23
C ALA A 101 12.68 11.23 9.09
N ALA A 102 12.02 10.13 9.44
CA ALA A 102 11.67 9.09 8.46
C ALA A 102 10.24 8.56 8.63
N ILE A 103 9.73 7.95 7.56
CA ILE A 103 8.52 7.13 7.58
C ILE A 103 8.94 5.67 7.64
N HIS A 104 8.31 4.87 8.50
CA HIS A 104 8.55 3.44 8.56
C HIS A 104 8.23 2.76 7.22
N SER A 105 9.07 1.82 6.79
CA SER A 105 8.90 1.14 5.49
C SER A 105 7.57 0.41 5.38
N GLN A 106 7.12 -0.24 6.45
CA GLN A 106 5.82 -0.92 6.50
C GLN A 106 4.64 0.05 6.39
N LYS A 107 4.80 1.33 6.75
CA LYS A 107 3.76 2.36 6.59
C LYS A 107 3.64 2.78 5.13
N ILE A 108 4.77 2.87 4.41
CA ILE A 108 4.79 3.04 2.95
C ILE A 108 4.18 1.80 2.28
N GLY A 109 4.60 0.60 2.68
CA GLY A 109 4.05 -0.65 2.16
C GLY A 109 2.54 -0.79 2.38
N ASN A 110 2.02 -0.36 3.53
CA ASN A 110 0.59 -0.30 3.79
C ASN A 110 -0.14 0.64 2.81
N ALA A 111 0.41 1.83 2.55
CA ALA A 111 -0.15 2.76 1.58
C ALA A 111 -0.13 2.22 0.14
N LEU A 112 0.94 1.54 -0.27
CA LEU A 112 1.07 0.95 -1.60
C LEU A 112 0.05 -0.16 -1.87
N ARG A 113 -0.32 -0.94 -0.85
CA ARG A 113 -1.30 -2.02 -0.97
C ARG A 113 -2.73 -1.61 -0.63
N THR A 114 -3.02 -0.31 -0.55
CA THR A 114 -4.38 0.24 -0.45
C THR A 114 -5.08 0.15 -1.79
N VAL A 115 -5.42 -1.07 -2.17
CA VAL A 115 -5.98 -1.41 -3.49
C VAL A 115 -7.24 -2.26 -3.40
N ASP A 116 -7.61 -2.75 -2.21
CA ASP A 116 -8.79 -3.60 -2.05
C ASP A 116 -10.06 -2.75 -2.15
N THR A 117 -10.70 -2.79 -3.31
CA THR A 117 -12.00 -2.20 -3.61
C THR A 117 -13.08 -3.27 -3.79
N TRP A 118 -12.80 -4.52 -3.40
CA TRP A 118 -13.62 -5.70 -3.72
C TRP A 118 -14.37 -6.25 -2.51
N TYR A 119 -14.41 -5.52 -1.41
CA TYR A 119 -15.14 -5.91 -0.21
C TYR A 119 -16.56 -5.31 -0.20
N PRO A 120 -17.53 -5.86 0.56
CA PRO A 120 -18.95 -5.49 0.43
C PRO A 120 -19.27 -4.01 0.59
N GLU A 121 -18.47 -3.27 1.36
CA GLU A 121 -18.71 -1.86 1.68
C GLU A 121 -17.75 -0.90 0.95
N ALA A 122 -17.04 -1.38 -0.08
CA ALA A 122 -16.02 -0.60 -0.80
C ALA A 122 -16.58 0.68 -1.44
N THR A 123 -17.78 0.64 -2.00
CA THR A 123 -18.41 1.81 -2.64
C THR A 123 -18.55 3.00 -1.69
N GLY A 124 -18.77 2.76 -0.39
CA GLY A 124 -18.99 3.82 0.60
C GLY A 124 -17.75 4.23 1.40
N ASN A 125 -16.73 3.36 1.49
CA ASN A 125 -15.53 3.60 2.30
C ASN A 125 -14.26 3.78 1.48
N GLY A 126 -14.26 3.39 0.20
CA GLY A 126 -13.11 3.50 -0.70
C GLY A 126 -12.13 2.32 -0.57
N PRO A 127 -10.96 2.40 -1.21
CA PRO A 127 -9.97 1.34 -1.12
C PRO A 127 -9.41 1.20 0.30
N ILE A 128 -9.21 -0.03 0.74
CA ILE A 128 -8.50 -0.35 1.98
C ILE A 128 -7.20 -1.11 1.68
N ALA A 129 -6.27 -1.06 2.63
CA ALA A 129 -5.06 -1.87 2.56
C ALA A 129 -5.42 -3.35 2.59
N VAL A 130 -4.87 -4.14 1.66
CA VAL A 130 -5.13 -5.57 1.58
C VAL A 130 -4.65 -6.26 2.86
N GLU A 131 -5.57 -6.82 3.64
CA GLU A 131 -5.31 -7.59 4.87
C GLU A 131 -6.16 -8.87 4.82
N PRO A 132 -5.73 -9.98 5.45
CA PRO A 132 -6.49 -11.24 5.38
C PRO A 132 -7.97 -11.13 5.78
N TYR A 133 -8.28 -10.26 6.74
CA TYR A 133 -9.64 -9.98 7.22
C TYR A 133 -10.17 -8.60 6.82
N GLY A 134 -9.47 -7.87 5.93
CA GLY A 134 -9.82 -6.50 5.55
C GLY A 134 -9.91 -5.56 6.76
N SER A 135 -8.93 -5.63 7.67
CA SER A 135 -8.94 -4.86 8.91
C SER A 135 -8.43 -3.43 8.73
N VAL A 136 -9.19 -2.47 9.24
CA VAL A 136 -8.84 -1.04 9.27
C VAL A 136 -8.77 -0.61 10.74
N THR A 137 -7.54 -0.52 11.26
CA THR A 137 -7.28 -0.31 12.69
C THR A 137 -7.81 1.03 13.21
N THR A 138 -7.74 2.09 12.39
CA THR A 138 -8.26 3.43 12.74
C THR A 138 -9.78 3.46 12.92
N GLN A 139 -10.49 2.53 12.29
CA GLN A 139 -11.94 2.39 12.38
C GLN A 139 -12.38 1.27 13.33
N GLY A 140 -11.43 0.47 13.83
CA GLY A 140 -11.73 -0.70 14.67
C GLY A 140 -12.61 -1.74 13.97
N LYS A 141 -12.54 -1.84 12.63
CA LYS A 141 -13.44 -2.67 11.83
C LYS A 141 -12.68 -3.66 10.95
N ALA A 142 -13.23 -4.87 10.83
CA ALA A 142 -12.86 -5.85 9.82
C ALA A 142 -13.98 -5.96 8.78
N TYR A 143 -13.67 -5.62 7.53
CA TYR A 143 -14.63 -5.58 6.44
C TYR A 143 -14.87 -6.93 5.76
N ARG A 144 -13.94 -7.88 5.93
CA ARG A 144 -14.05 -9.23 5.37
C ARG A 144 -14.17 -10.22 6.51
N GLN A 145 -15.36 -10.26 7.13
CA GLN A 145 -15.57 -11.08 8.32
C GLN A 145 -15.64 -12.58 7.95
N PRO A 146 -15.01 -13.49 8.74
CA PRO A 146 -15.06 -14.92 8.46
C PRO A 146 -16.47 -15.52 8.37
N LYS A 147 -17.42 -14.93 9.11
CA LYS A 147 -18.84 -15.33 9.07
C LYS A 147 -19.46 -15.18 7.67
N GLU A 148 -18.97 -14.23 6.88
CA GLU A 148 -19.41 -13.94 5.51
C GLU A 148 -18.59 -14.71 4.47
N ARG A 149 -17.55 -15.44 4.90
CA ARG A 149 -16.66 -16.25 4.06
C ARG A 149 -15.96 -15.47 2.94
N GLN A 150 -15.76 -14.16 3.16
CA GLN A 150 -15.07 -13.27 2.22
C GLN A 150 -13.65 -12.90 2.67
N ASP A 151 -13.18 -13.48 3.79
CA ASP A 151 -11.80 -13.38 4.23
C ASP A 151 -10.87 -14.26 3.37
N PHE A 152 -9.58 -13.97 3.45
CA PHE A 152 -8.54 -14.64 2.68
C PHE A 152 -8.54 -16.16 2.88
N TYR A 153 -8.68 -16.65 4.12
CA TYR A 153 -8.57 -18.08 4.42
C TYR A 153 -9.75 -18.85 3.85
N ASN A 154 -10.99 -18.38 4.08
CA ASN A 154 -12.15 -19.05 3.50
C ASN A 154 -12.13 -19.05 1.96
N LEU A 155 -11.67 -17.97 1.34
CA LEU A 155 -11.56 -17.88 -0.12
C LEU A 155 -10.47 -18.81 -0.66
N LEU A 156 -9.27 -18.80 -0.05
CA LEU A 156 -8.16 -19.65 -0.47
C LEU A 156 -8.49 -21.14 -0.29
N ASP A 157 -9.04 -21.54 0.86
CA ASP A 157 -9.41 -22.93 1.13
C ASP A 157 -10.50 -23.42 0.19
N ALA A 158 -11.52 -22.59 -0.06
CA ALA A 158 -12.59 -22.94 -0.99
C ALA A 158 -12.04 -23.12 -2.41
N TRP A 159 -11.15 -22.23 -2.84
CA TRP A 159 -10.58 -22.27 -4.19
C TRP A 159 -9.63 -23.46 -4.37
N VAL A 160 -8.70 -23.67 -3.44
CA VAL A 160 -7.59 -24.64 -3.61
C VAL A 160 -7.97 -26.05 -3.15
N LEU A 161 -8.74 -26.20 -2.06
CA LEU A 161 -9.03 -27.52 -1.48
C LEU A 161 -10.35 -28.11 -1.97
N LYS A 162 -11.25 -27.26 -2.49
CA LYS A 162 -12.63 -27.65 -2.84
C LYS A 162 -13.00 -27.31 -4.28
N ASP A 163 -12.04 -26.84 -5.08
CA ASP A 163 -12.23 -26.42 -6.47
C ASP A 163 -13.39 -25.42 -6.66
N LYS A 164 -13.62 -24.55 -5.67
CA LYS A 164 -14.64 -23.49 -5.73
C LYS A 164 -13.99 -22.17 -6.10
N GLU A 165 -13.85 -21.95 -7.40
CA GLU A 165 -13.33 -20.70 -7.93
C GLU A 165 -14.18 -19.49 -7.50
N PRO A 166 -13.59 -18.46 -6.86
CA PRO A 166 -14.31 -17.26 -6.49
C PRO A 166 -14.39 -16.29 -7.69
N SER A 167 -15.14 -15.19 -7.57
CA SER A 167 -15.20 -14.18 -8.64
C SER A 167 -13.83 -13.57 -8.91
N VAL A 168 -13.63 -13.00 -10.10
CA VAL A 168 -12.35 -12.40 -10.52
C VAL A 168 -11.86 -11.35 -9.52
N GLU A 169 -12.76 -10.53 -8.99
CA GLU A 169 -12.46 -9.53 -7.95
C GLU A 169 -11.88 -10.17 -6.69
N GLN A 170 -12.45 -11.29 -6.26
CA GLN A 170 -11.97 -12.01 -5.09
C GLN A 170 -10.67 -12.78 -5.38
N GLN A 171 -10.46 -13.23 -6.63
CA GLN A 171 -9.16 -13.77 -7.05
C GLN A 171 -8.08 -12.69 -6.94
N HIS A 172 -8.34 -11.45 -7.39
CA HIS A 172 -7.42 -10.34 -7.20
C HIS A 172 -7.11 -10.06 -5.73
N PHE A 173 -8.11 -10.09 -4.85
CA PHE A 173 -7.90 -9.96 -3.40
C PHE A 173 -7.01 -11.08 -2.82
N VAL A 174 -7.26 -12.34 -3.20
CA VAL A 174 -6.45 -13.48 -2.75
C VAL A 174 -5.00 -13.33 -3.21
N ILE A 175 -4.77 -13.05 -4.49
CA ILE A 175 -3.42 -12.86 -5.04
C ILE A 175 -2.73 -11.64 -4.43
N ALA A 176 -3.43 -10.53 -4.23
CA ALA A 176 -2.87 -9.35 -3.55
C ALA A 176 -2.44 -9.66 -2.11
N THR A 177 -3.19 -10.53 -1.41
CA THR A 177 -2.81 -10.99 -0.07
C THR A 177 -1.55 -11.87 -0.10
N LEU A 178 -1.37 -12.69 -1.13
CA LEU A 178 -0.13 -13.45 -1.34
C LEU A 178 1.07 -12.54 -1.65
N VAL A 179 0.88 -11.49 -2.47
CA VAL A 179 1.94 -10.50 -2.77
C VAL A 179 2.35 -9.73 -1.53
N ARG A 180 1.40 -9.36 -0.65
CA ARG A 180 1.71 -8.81 0.68
C ARG A 180 2.56 -9.77 1.51
N GLY A 181 2.27 -11.07 1.39
CA GLY A 181 2.88 -12.12 2.19
C GLY A 181 2.38 -12.14 3.63
N GLY A 182 2.89 -13.10 4.41
CA GLY A 182 2.50 -13.35 5.78
C GLY A 182 2.77 -14.79 6.17
N VAL A 183 2.54 -15.11 7.45
CA VAL A 183 2.53 -16.50 7.93
C VAL A 183 1.08 -16.97 7.92
N PHE A 184 0.74 -17.84 6.97
CA PHE A 184 -0.63 -18.33 6.75
C PHE A 184 -0.81 -19.76 7.31
N GLY A 185 -0.35 -19.98 8.53
CA GLY A 185 -0.47 -21.27 9.19
C GLY A 185 -1.81 -21.43 9.91
N GLU A 186 -2.15 -22.67 10.25
CA GLU A 186 -3.16 -22.97 11.25
C GLU A 186 -2.71 -22.33 12.59
N ALA A 187 -3.31 -21.21 12.94
CA ALA A 187 -3.18 -20.67 14.28
C ALA A 187 -4.08 -21.55 15.18
N GLY A 188 -3.43 -22.36 16.03
CA GLY A 188 -4.10 -23.26 16.97
C GLY A 188 -4.97 -22.56 18.01
#